data_AF-A0A6L5EIE9-F1
#
_entry.id   AF-A0A6L5EIE9-F1
#
_cell.length_a   1.000
_cell.length_b   1.000
_cell.length_c   1.000
_cell.angle_alpha   90.00
_cell.angle_beta   90.00
_cell.angle_gamma   90.00
#
_symmetry.space_group_name_H-M   'P 1'
#
loop_
_entity.id
_entity.type
_entity.pdbx_description
1 polymer ?
#
loop_
_entity_poly.entity_id
_entity_poly.type
_entity_poly.pdbx_seq_one_letter_code
_entity_poly.pdbx_strand_id
1 'polypeptide(L)'
;PDNRHLEDDIEEIELILQSGAISIPAQLVTSDERFLRLKFDEDIPLSRRRELVRVVLARADARINPPRPQDNPFRSFFTILRCVFELFWLTWKTRR
;
A
#
# COMPACT_ATOMS: atom_id res chain seq x y z
N PRO A 1 0.58 33.88 -21.97
CA PRO A 1 0.66 32.47 -21.52
C PRO A 1 1.65 32.36 -20.37
N ASP A 2 1.14 32.01 -19.20
CA ASP A 2 1.86 32.12 -17.93
C ASP A 2 2.57 30.79 -17.63
N ASN A 3 3.89 30.76 -17.83
CA ASN A 3 4.72 29.57 -17.75
C ASN A 3 5.25 29.28 -16.33
N ARG A 4 4.69 29.94 -15.30
CA ARG A 4 5.14 29.82 -13.89
C ARG A 4 5.01 28.41 -13.30
N HIS A 5 4.06 27.62 -13.81
CA HIS A 5 3.86 26.22 -13.39
C HIS A 5 5.03 25.27 -13.72
N LEU A 6 6.03 25.72 -14.48
CA LEU A 6 7.20 24.91 -14.84
C LEU A 6 8.39 25.06 -13.87
N GLU A 7 8.42 26.13 -13.08
CA GLU A 7 9.57 26.47 -12.21
C GLU A 7 9.21 26.50 -10.71
N ASP A 8 7.93 26.65 -10.34
CA ASP A 8 7.53 26.72 -8.94
C ASP A 8 7.52 25.33 -8.26
N ASP A 9 8.10 25.29 -7.06
CA ASP A 9 8.02 24.14 -6.16
C ASP A 9 6.54 23.84 -5.84
N ILE A 10 6.16 22.56 -5.88
CA ILE A 10 4.80 22.16 -5.48
C ILE A 10 4.68 22.38 -3.97
N GLU A 11 3.93 23.40 -3.57
CA GLU A 11 3.66 23.73 -2.16
C GLU A 11 2.41 23.02 -1.63
N GLU A 12 1.43 22.76 -2.50
CA GLU A 12 0.13 22.25 -2.11
C GLU A 12 -0.49 21.31 -3.16
N ILE A 13 -1.21 20.30 -2.68
CA ILE A 13 -1.88 19.31 -3.52
C ILE A 13 -3.35 19.27 -3.19
N GLU A 14 -4.17 19.51 -4.21
CA GLU A 14 -5.61 19.38 -4.13
C GLU A 14 -6.03 17.97 -4.57
N LEU A 15 -6.69 17.26 -3.66
CA LEU A 15 -7.30 15.96 -3.93
C LEU A 15 -8.81 16.16 -4.02
N ILE A 16 -9.37 15.92 -5.21
CA ILE A 16 -10.81 15.99 -5.44
C ILE A 16 -11.43 14.64 -5.03
N LEU A 17 -12.24 14.63 -3.98
CA LEU A 17 -13.04 13.48 -3.55
C LEU A 17 -14.54 13.75 -3.74
N GLN A 18 -15.34 12.67 -3.75
CA GLN A 18 -16.80 12.77 -3.78
C GLN A 18 -17.39 13.48 -2.54
N SER A 19 -16.66 13.50 -1.42
CA SER A 19 -17.04 14.20 -0.20
C SER A 19 -16.59 15.67 -0.14
N GLY A 20 -15.86 16.15 -1.16
CA GLY A 20 -15.27 17.49 -1.21
C GLY A 20 -13.84 17.50 -1.74
N ALA A 21 -13.33 18.68 -2.09
CA ALA A 21 -11.93 18.88 -2.41
C ALA A 21 -11.14 19.10 -1.11
N ILE A 22 -10.05 18.36 -0.92
CA ILE A 22 -9.14 18.55 0.21
C ILE A 22 -7.82 19.09 -0.30
N SER A 23 -7.35 20.16 0.34
CA SER A 23 -6.07 20.78 0.02
C SER A 23 -5.08 20.45 1.12
N ILE A 24 -3.98 19.81 0.74
CA ILE A 24 -2.99 19.30 1.68
C ILE A 24 -1.62 19.87 1.31
N PRO A 25 -0.95 20.57 2.25
CA PRO A 25 0.39 21.07 2.01
C PRO A 25 1.34 19.89 1.85
N ALA A 26 2.04 19.85 0.73
CA ALA A 26 2.95 18.76 0.40
C ALA A 26 4.06 19.29 -0.50
N GLN A 27 5.30 19.00 -0.12
CA GLN A 27 6.49 19.32 -0.90
C GLN A 27 6.81 18.17 -1.86
N LEU A 28 7.11 18.49 -3.11
CA LEU A 28 7.58 17.50 -4.07
C LEU A 28 8.98 17.01 -3.68
N VAL A 29 9.13 15.70 -3.44
CA VAL A 29 10.44 15.09 -3.16
C VAL A 29 11.08 14.62 -4.46
N THR A 30 10.29 13.95 -5.30
CA THR A 30 10.72 13.50 -6.63
C THR A 30 9.51 13.16 -7.48
N SER A 31 9.61 13.44 -8.78
CA SER A 31 8.63 13.06 -9.79
C SER A 31 9.34 12.22 -10.83
N ASP A 32 8.82 11.02 -11.07
CA ASP A 32 9.25 10.12 -12.14
C ASP A 32 8.04 9.83 -13.05
N GLU A 33 8.25 9.28 -14.25
CA GLU A 33 7.18 9.01 -15.23
C GLU A 33 6.09 8.08 -14.68
N ARG A 34 6.42 7.30 -13.65
CA ARG A 34 5.51 6.31 -13.03
C ARG A 34 5.10 6.64 -11.61
N PHE A 35 5.86 7.48 -10.90
CA PHE A 35 5.67 7.69 -9.47
C PHE A 35 5.87 9.14 -9.09
N LEU A 36 4.91 9.68 -8.34
CA LEU A 36 5.02 10.99 -7.70
C LEU A 36 5.27 10.78 -6.20
N ARG A 37 6.37 11.32 -5.67
CA ARG A 37 6.70 11.25 -4.24
C ARG A 37 6.60 12.62 -3.60
N LEU A 38 5.82 12.67 -2.54
CA LEU A 38 5.40 13.91 -1.90
C LEU A 38 5.67 13.79 -0.40
N LYS A 39 6.24 14.83 0.20
CA LYS A 39 6.47 14.94 1.63
C LYS A 39 5.41 15.86 2.22
N PHE A 40 4.60 15.31 3.10
CA PHE A 40 3.65 16.08 3.89
C PHE A 40 4.38 16.81 5.02
N ASP A 41 3.95 18.03 5.32
CA ASP A 41 4.52 18.81 6.41
C ASP A 41 4.22 18.18 7.78
N GLU A 42 5.12 18.37 8.74
CA GLU A 42 5.05 17.73 10.06
C GLU A 42 3.92 18.35 10.91
N ASP A 43 3.65 19.64 10.68
CA ASP A 43 2.67 20.49 11.38
C ASP A 43 1.22 20.36 10.86
N ILE A 44 0.89 19.29 10.14
CA ILE A 44 -0.49 19.06 9.68
C ILE A 44 -1.42 18.82 10.89
N PRO A 45 -2.51 19.60 11.04
CA PRO A 45 -3.46 19.43 12.13
C PRO A 45 -4.13 18.05 12.10
N LEU A 46 -4.41 17.50 13.28
CA LEU A 46 -4.88 16.12 13.47
C LEU A 46 -6.14 15.78 12.66
N SER A 47 -7.03 16.76 12.44
CA SER A 47 -8.23 16.61 11.59
C SER A 47 -7.87 16.31 10.13
N ARG A 48 -6.99 17.11 9.51
CA ARG A 48 -6.51 16.90 8.12
C ARG A 48 -5.73 15.59 8.00
N ARG A 49 -4.94 15.23 9.02
CA ARG A 49 -4.21 13.93 9.04
C ARG A 49 -5.16 12.74 9.01
N ARG A 50 -6.24 12.77 9.80
CA ARG A 50 -7.25 11.69 9.83
C ARG A 50 -7.98 11.58 8.50
N GLU A 51 -8.22 12.70 7.83
CA GLU A 51 -8.84 12.71 6.51
C GLU A 51 -7.93 12.11 5.45
N LEU A 52 -6.65 12.51 5.40
CA LEU A 52 -5.66 11.89 4.51
C LEU A 52 -5.57 10.37 4.72
N VAL A 53 -5.50 9.93 5.98
CA VAL A 53 -5.49 8.49 6.32
C VAL A 53 -6.79 7.82 5.87
N ARG A 54 -7.95 8.48 6.02
CA ARG A 54 -9.22 7.97 5.53
C ARG A 54 -9.22 7.84 4.01
N VAL A 55 -8.69 8.81 3.29
CA VAL A 55 -8.57 8.75 1.82
C VAL A 55 -7.65 7.61 1.38
N VAL A 56 -6.48 7.48 1.99
CA VAL A 56 -5.50 6.44 1.68
C VAL A 56 -6.04 5.03 2.01
N LEU A 57 -6.74 4.87 3.13
CA LEU A 57 -7.23 3.56 3.58
C LEU A 57 -8.58 3.18 2.98
N ALA A 58 -9.48 4.14 2.71
CA ALA A 58 -10.80 3.86 2.14
C ALA A 58 -10.74 3.64 0.63
N ARG A 59 -9.74 4.21 -0.06
CA ARG A 59 -9.59 4.01 -1.51
C ARG A 59 -8.85 2.71 -1.77
N ALA A 60 -9.58 1.68 -2.22
CA ALA A 60 -9.01 0.39 -2.60
C ALA A 60 -7.93 0.50 -3.69
N ASP A 61 -8.00 1.55 -4.53
CA ASP A 61 -7.01 1.85 -5.58
C ASP A 61 -5.63 2.30 -5.03
N ALA A 62 -5.57 2.73 -3.76
CA ALA A 62 -4.32 3.19 -3.13
C ALA A 62 -3.46 2.03 -2.59
N ARG A 63 -3.93 0.78 -2.71
CA ARG A 63 -3.10 -0.38 -2.38
C ARG A 63 -2.17 -0.68 -3.53
N ILE A 64 -0.89 -0.42 -3.32
CA ILE A 64 0.21 -1.04 -4.05
C ILE A 64 0.04 -2.55 -3.87
N ASN A 65 -0.61 -3.22 -4.82
CA ASN A 65 -0.73 -4.67 -4.81
C ASN A 65 0.53 -5.22 -5.48
N PRO A 66 1.55 -5.68 -4.72
CA PRO A 66 2.61 -6.46 -5.36
C PRO A 66 1.95 -7.66 -6.06
N PRO A 67 2.40 -8.03 -7.27
CA PRO A 67 1.87 -9.22 -7.94
C PRO A 67 2.03 -10.40 -6.98
N ARG A 68 0.91 -11.04 -6.62
CA ARG A 68 0.95 -12.19 -5.71
C ARG A 68 1.84 -13.26 -6.36
N PRO A 69 2.80 -13.84 -5.62
CA PRO A 69 3.56 -14.97 -6.16
C PRO A 69 2.56 -16.07 -6.51
N GLN A 70 2.63 -16.56 -7.76
CA GLN A 70 1.72 -17.57 -8.25
C GLN A 70 1.93 -18.86 -7.43
N ASP A 71 0.85 -19.35 -6.81
CA ASP A 71 0.93 -20.57 -6.03
C ASP A 71 1.25 -21.77 -6.92
N ASN A 72 2.28 -22.52 -6.55
CA ASN A 72 2.65 -23.77 -7.22
C ASN A 72 1.85 -24.92 -6.58
N PRO A 73 0.85 -25.50 -7.26
CA PRO A 73 -0.04 -26.50 -6.68
C PRO A 73 0.71 -27.75 -6.18
N PHE A 74 1.80 -28.12 -6.85
CA PHE A 74 2.67 -29.23 -6.43
C PHE A 74 3.40 -28.98 -5.10
N ARG A 75 3.81 -27.73 -4.83
CA ARG A 75 4.49 -27.36 -3.58
C ARG A 75 3.52 -27.39 -2.39
N SER A 76 2.29 -26.92 -2.62
CA SER A 76 1.21 -26.99 -1.63
C SER A 76 0.82 -28.44 -1.34
N PHE A 77 0.74 -29.29 -2.37
CA PHE A 77 0.47 -30.72 -2.21
C PHE A 77 1.55 -31.44 -1.38
N PHE A 78 2.83 -31.19 -1.65
CA PHE A 78 3.92 -31.79 -0.87
C PHE A 78 3.88 -31.39 0.60
N THR A 79 3.50 -30.14 0.89
CA THR A 79 3.32 -29.65 2.27
C THR A 79 2.23 -30.44 3.00
N ILE A 80 1.09 -30.69 2.35
CA ILE A 80 -0.02 -31.48 2.90
C ILE A 80 0.43 -32.93 3.12
N LEU A 81 1.08 -33.54 2.13
CA LEU A 81 1.59 -34.90 2.21
C LEU A 81 2.55 -35.07 3.40
N ARG A 82 3.48 -34.13 3.58
CA ARG A 82 4.43 -34.10 4.70
C ARG A 82 3.71 -34.04 6.05
N CYS A 83 2.68 -33.21 6.19
CA CYS A 83 1.90 -33.11 7.42
C CYS A 83 1.14 -34.40 7.73
N VAL A 84 0.54 -35.05 6.72
CA VAL A 84 -0.15 -36.34 6.92
C VAL A 84 0.85 -37.43 7.32
N PHE A 85 2.02 -37.47 6.69
CA PHE A 85 3.08 -38.42 7.06
C PHE A 85 3.63 -38.17 8.46
N GLU A 86 3.87 -36.92 8.87
CA GLU A 86 4.26 -36.62 10.26
C GLU A 86 3.22 -37.11 11.26
N LEU A 87 1.94 -36.87 10.99
CA LEU A 87 0.85 -37.24 11.89
C LEU A 87 0.70 -38.77 11.98
N PHE A 88 0.82 -39.49 10.86
CA PHE A 88 0.82 -40.95 10.85
C PHE A 88 2.08 -41.54 11.49
N TRP A 89 3.25 -40.95 11.29
CA TRP A 89 4.52 -41.42 11.85
C TRP A 89 4.57 -41.21 13.37
N LEU A 90 4.12 -40.05 13.86
CA LEU A 90 3.94 -39.78 15.30
C LEU A 90 2.96 -40.78 15.91
N THR A 91 1.84 -41.04 15.23
CA THR A 91 0.82 -42.02 15.68
C THR A 91 1.38 -43.44 15.75
N TRP A 92 2.22 -43.84 14.80
CA TRP A 92 2.87 -45.16 14.80
C TRP A 92 3.96 -45.28 15.86
N LYS A 93 4.76 -44.23 16.08
CA LYS A 93 5.82 -44.23 17.09
C LYS A 93 5.29 -44.28 18.52
N THR A 94 4.09 -43.74 18.77
CA THR A 94 3.45 -43.77 20.09
C THR A 94 2.87 -45.15 20.47
N ARG A 95 2.70 -46.07 19.50
CA ARG A 95 2.18 -47.43 19.76
C ARG A 95 3.25 -48.49 20.02
N ARG A 96 4.54 -48.16 19.94
CA ARG A 96 5.65 -49.09 20.21
C ARG A 96 6.33 -48.71 21.52
#